data_AF-A0A4U8V314-F1
#
_entry.id   AF-A0A4U8V314-F1
#
_cell.length_a   1.000
_cell.length_b   1.000
_cell.length_c   1.000
_cell.angle_alpha   90.00
_cell.angle_beta   90.00
_cell.angle_gamma   90.00
#
_symmetry.space_group_name_H-M   'P 1'
#
loop_
_entity.id
_entity.type
_entity.pdbx_description
1 polymer ?
#
loop_
_entity_poly.entity_id
_entity_poly.type
_entity_poly.pdbx_seq_one_letter_code
_entity_poly.pdbx_strand_id
1 'polypeptide(L)'
;MPAHHYFVALTIALAFVYVKTQTQRPIFPVSCYLNVLIVLDRSDSVKGAFNRSRDFVLNVSDELNIGPTAHRVAMIVYSGLSYRREIFKWNFAKSNAEFKKITGGLRAIGGTTNTRKALDIGLELMDSRNKSIPSLIMVVTDGRSADDPKDPAKKLQDIPGTWVFAAATGDPKFADRQELFEIAGDVNHVILQSGRELATDITKKLLRQAQEKCRTTTTSTTTTTTTTTTTTTTTNPITGCELDLVLVMDYSTTTTPIYKEYVAMAERLINKLKIGPRYTRVALVVFSTVGKTHSVFDLKRYQTAEEVIKAIRDAPYTGGTTAVGQGIRIGSEQINERKGGRPKIATRVMVVFTDGWSNKGPDPEEMSKAAKADGFQIYSVGVETNDPDAVQINQYTLDVIAQDARHVYTQKNFEELINLVRQRNAKCM
;
A
#
# COMPACT_ATOMS: atom_id res chain seq x y z
N MET A 1 74.28 30.51 -11.44
CA MET A 1 74.22 29.06 -11.73
C MET A 1 74.16 28.31 -10.40
N PRO A 2 73.25 27.33 -10.18
CA PRO A 2 72.09 26.90 -10.95
C PRO A 2 70.75 27.20 -10.25
N ALA A 3 69.68 27.22 -11.05
CA ALA A 3 68.29 27.36 -10.63
C ALA A 3 67.71 26.00 -10.21
N HIS A 4 67.02 25.94 -9.07
CA HIS A 4 66.22 24.78 -8.68
C HIS A 4 64.75 25.03 -9.02
N HIS A 5 64.26 24.26 -9.99
CA HIS A 5 62.85 24.17 -10.34
C HIS A 5 62.06 23.47 -9.23
N TYR A 6 61.08 24.17 -8.64
CA TYR A 6 60.02 23.55 -7.84
C TYR A 6 58.93 23.04 -8.79
N PHE A 7 58.87 21.72 -8.97
CA PHE A 7 57.72 21.06 -9.60
C PHE A 7 56.63 20.89 -8.52
N VAL A 8 55.53 21.60 -8.68
CA VAL A 8 54.31 21.43 -7.89
C VAL A 8 53.59 20.18 -8.40
N ALA A 9 53.61 19.10 -7.62
CA ALA A 9 52.74 17.94 -7.85
C ALA A 9 51.43 18.12 -7.08
N LEU A 10 50.41 18.63 -7.77
CA LEU A 10 49.04 18.72 -7.26
C LEU A 10 48.38 17.34 -7.38
N THR A 11 48.40 16.55 -6.32
CA THR A 11 47.64 15.28 -6.28
C THR A 11 46.16 15.58 -6.08
N ILE A 12 45.39 15.51 -7.17
CA ILE A 12 43.92 15.55 -7.13
C ILE A 12 43.43 14.21 -6.56
N ALA A 13 43.03 14.21 -5.29
CA ALA A 13 42.31 13.09 -4.69
C ALA A 13 40.86 13.08 -5.22
N LEU A 14 40.60 12.26 -6.23
CA LEU A 14 39.24 11.91 -6.66
C LEU A 14 38.57 11.06 -5.57
N ALA A 15 37.85 11.72 -4.67
CA ALA A 15 36.94 11.05 -3.75
C ALA A 15 35.72 10.54 -4.55
N PHE A 16 35.74 9.25 -4.91
CA PHE A 16 34.56 8.54 -5.39
C PHE A 16 33.50 8.54 -4.28
N VAL A 17 32.51 9.43 -4.40
CA VAL A 17 31.30 9.40 -3.60
C VAL A 17 30.49 8.19 -4.06
N TYR A 18 30.58 7.10 -3.31
CA TYR A 18 29.74 5.91 -3.50
C TYR A 18 28.31 6.26 -3.07
N VAL A 19 27.51 6.81 -3.98
CA VAL A 19 26.07 6.98 -3.76
C VAL A 19 25.45 5.58 -3.77
N LYS A 20 25.16 5.05 -2.59
CA LYS A 20 24.38 3.83 -2.43
C LYS A 20 22.93 4.16 -2.81
N THR A 21 22.60 4.04 -4.09
CA THR A 21 21.21 4.10 -4.56
C THR A 21 20.45 2.95 -3.88
N GLN A 22 19.59 3.29 -2.93
CA GLN A 22 18.63 2.37 -2.34
C GLN A 22 17.58 2.07 -3.42
N THR A 23 17.85 1.09 -4.27
CA THR A 23 16.83 0.55 -5.17
C THR A 23 15.77 -0.12 -4.32
N GLN A 24 14.61 0.53 -4.20
CA GLN A 24 13.42 -0.03 -3.56
C GLN A 24 13.11 -1.38 -4.21
N ARG A 25 13.02 -2.45 -3.40
CA ARG A 25 12.67 -3.77 -3.90
C ARG A 25 11.24 -3.69 -4.48
N PRO A 26 10.99 -4.24 -5.68
CA PRO A 26 9.66 -4.23 -6.26
C PRO A 26 8.71 -5.07 -5.38
N ILE A 27 7.42 -4.70 -5.37
CA ILE A 27 6.37 -5.39 -4.58
C ILE A 27 6.29 -6.88 -4.95
N PHE A 28 6.61 -7.25 -6.18
CA PHE A 28 6.70 -8.64 -6.64
C PHE A 28 8.03 -8.90 -7.35
N PRO A 29 8.51 -10.16 -7.37
CA PRO A 29 9.65 -10.54 -8.20
C PRO A 29 9.31 -10.37 -9.69
N VAL A 30 10.01 -9.45 -10.37
CA VAL A 30 9.91 -9.29 -11.83
C VAL A 30 10.79 -10.35 -12.50
N SER A 31 10.22 -11.52 -12.78
CA SER A 31 10.94 -12.65 -13.34
C SER A 31 10.03 -13.56 -14.16
N CYS A 32 10.58 -14.14 -15.24
CA CYS A 32 9.88 -15.11 -16.08
C CYS A 32 9.72 -16.48 -15.40
N TYR A 33 10.55 -16.75 -14.40
CA TYR A 33 10.57 -18.00 -13.64
C TYR A 33 10.53 -17.69 -12.16
N LEU A 34 9.82 -18.51 -11.39
CA LEU A 34 9.65 -18.35 -9.96
C LEU A 34 9.73 -19.71 -9.28
N ASN A 35 10.34 -19.77 -8.11
CA ASN A 35 10.10 -20.83 -7.15
C ASN A 35 8.91 -20.40 -6.28
N VAL A 36 7.77 -21.06 -6.39
CA VAL A 36 6.57 -20.75 -5.61
C VAL A 36 6.38 -21.81 -4.53
N LEU A 37 6.59 -21.43 -3.26
CA LEU A 37 6.29 -22.27 -2.11
C LEU A 37 4.93 -21.88 -1.55
N ILE A 38 4.00 -22.84 -1.46
CA ILE A 38 2.66 -22.63 -0.91
C ILE A 38 2.58 -23.32 0.45
N VAL A 39 2.26 -22.58 1.49
CA VAL A 39 2.01 -23.10 2.84
C VAL A 39 0.51 -22.98 3.09
N LEU A 40 -0.21 -24.09 2.97
CA LEU A 40 -1.67 -24.15 2.99
C LEU A 40 -2.17 -24.76 4.29
N ASP A 41 -2.89 -23.96 5.06
CA ASP A 41 -3.59 -24.43 6.25
C ASP A 41 -4.77 -25.33 5.88
N ARG A 42 -4.82 -26.50 6.49
CA ARG A 42 -5.84 -27.56 6.32
C ARG A 42 -6.75 -27.71 7.53
N SER A 43 -6.64 -26.81 8.50
CA SER A 43 -7.61 -26.63 9.57
C SER A 43 -9.03 -26.47 8.98
N ASP A 44 -10.03 -26.99 9.69
CA ASP A 44 -11.45 -26.72 9.41
C ASP A 44 -12.10 -26.25 10.71
N SER A 45 -11.44 -25.30 11.36
CA SER A 45 -11.91 -24.69 12.61
C SER A 45 -13.28 -24.01 12.40
N VAL A 46 -13.50 -23.51 11.19
CA VAL A 46 -14.77 -22.98 10.69
C VAL A 46 -15.19 -23.79 9.48
N LYS A 47 -16.41 -24.34 9.49
CA LYS A 47 -16.94 -25.20 8.42
C LYS A 47 -16.72 -24.59 7.03
N GLY A 48 -15.95 -25.28 6.19
CA GLY A 48 -15.68 -24.87 4.82
C GLY A 48 -14.59 -23.81 4.66
N ALA A 49 -13.82 -23.51 5.72
CA ALA A 49 -12.68 -22.62 5.66
C ALA A 49 -11.56 -23.18 4.79
N PHE A 50 -11.26 -24.47 4.95
CA PHE A 50 -10.28 -25.13 4.10
C PHE A 50 -10.63 -25.04 2.62
N ASN A 51 -11.92 -25.18 2.26
CA ASN A 51 -12.36 -25.05 0.88
C ASN A 51 -12.04 -23.65 0.34
N ARG A 52 -12.20 -22.59 1.14
CA ARG A 52 -11.84 -21.22 0.73
C ARG A 52 -10.33 -21.06 0.53
N SER A 53 -9.52 -21.57 1.45
CA SER A 53 -8.05 -21.59 1.33
C SER A 53 -7.58 -22.35 0.08
N ARG A 54 -8.16 -23.52 -0.17
CA ARG A 54 -7.88 -24.33 -1.35
C ARG A 54 -8.30 -23.61 -2.63
N ASP A 55 -9.51 -23.05 -2.68
CA ASP A 55 -10.02 -22.34 -3.84
C ASP A 55 -9.19 -21.08 -4.13
N PHE A 56 -8.71 -20.37 -3.10
CA PHE A 56 -7.77 -19.26 -3.25
C PHE A 56 -6.46 -19.71 -3.92
N VAL A 57 -5.86 -20.81 -3.45
CA VAL A 57 -4.64 -21.37 -4.07
C VAL A 57 -4.89 -21.81 -5.52
N LEU A 58 -6.05 -22.42 -5.81
CA LEU A 58 -6.42 -22.80 -7.17
C LEU A 58 -6.55 -21.56 -8.09
N ASN A 59 -7.15 -20.48 -7.61
CA ASN A 59 -7.28 -19.24 -8.37
C ASN A 59 -5.93 -18.55 -8.60
N VAL A 60 -5.02 -18.55 -7.62
CA VAL A 60 -3.65 -18.04 -7.80
C VAL A 60 -2.90 -18.88 -8.84
N SER A 61 -3.12 -20.20 -8.85
CA SER A 61 -2.48 -21.09 -9.82
C SER A 61 -2.89 -20.82 -11.27
N ASP A 62 -4.04 -20.20 -11.52
CA ASP A 62 -4.45 -19.79 -12.88
C ASP A 62 -3.53 -18.77 -13.50
N GLU A 63 -2.84 -17.98 -12.67
CA GLU A 63 -1.97 -16.88 -13.10
C GLU A 63 -0.51 -17.32 -13.17
N LEU A 64 -0.19 -18.54 -12.76
CA LEU A 64 1.15 -19.10 -12.82
C LEU A 64 1.28 -20.01 -14.03
N ASN A 65 2.34 -19.88 -14.82
CA ASN A 65 2.74 -20.94 -15.76
C ASN A 65 3.51 -22.05 -15.01
N ILE A 66 2.82 -23.05 -14.46
CA ILE A 66 3.44 -24.10 -13.63
C ILE A 66 4.09 -25.16 -14.51
N GLY A 67 5.37 -25.44 -14.25
CA GLY A 67 6.11 -26.51 -14.93
C GLY A 67 7.59 -26.58 -14.53
N PRO A 68 8.28 -27.69 -14.85
CA PRO A 68 9.68 -27.92 -14.43
C PRO A 68 10.67 -26.89 -15.02
N THR A 69 10.35 -26.34 -16.18
CA THR A 69 11.10 -25.29 -16.90
C THR A 69 10.41 -23.93 -16.84
N ALA A 70 9.37 -23.79 -16.02
CA ALA A 70 8.58 -22.56 -15.87
C ALA A 70 8.55 -22.14 -14.37
N HIS A 71 7.38 -21.88 -13.79
CA HIS A 71 7.27 -21.72 -12.35
C HIS A 71 7.30 -23.07 -11.65
N ARG A 72 8.26 -23.24 -10.75
CA ARG A 72 8.46 -24.45 -9.96
C ARG A 72 7.70 -24.32 -8.68
N VAL A 73 6.82 -25.26 -8.41
CA VAL A 73 5.96 -25.23 -7.23
C VAL A 73 6.39 -26.28 -6.21
N ALA A 74 6.32 -25.91 -4.94
CA ALA A 74 6.31 -26.81 -3.79
C ALA A 74 5.13 -26.42 -2.90
N MET A 75 4.60 -27.37 -2.14
CA MET A 75 3.44 -27.13 -1.28
C MET A 75 3.59 -27.88 0.04
N ILE A 76 3.35 -27.18 1.14
CA ILE A 76 3.20 -27.75 2.48
C ILE A 76 1.75 -27.61 2.83
N VAL A 77 1.11 -28.72 3.18
CA VAL A 77 -0.26 -28.73 3.68
C VAL A 77 -0.23 -29.24 5.11
N TYR A 78 -0.78 -28.50 6.07
CA TYR A 78 -0.61 -28.80 7.50
C TYR A 78 -1.90 -28.64 8.30
N SER A 79 -2.04 -29.39 9.40
CA SER A 79 -3.11 -29.18 10.40
C SER A 79 -2.71 -29.63 11.82
N GLY A 80 -3.17 -28.86 12.81
CA GLY A 80 -3.51 -29.25 14.20
C GLY A 80 -2.46 -29.87 15.13
N LEU A 81 -2.90 -30.17 16.36
CA LEU A 81 -2.09 -30.69 17.48
C LEU A 81 -1.33 -32.00 17.18
N SER A 82 -1.80 -32.84 16.26
CA SER A 82 -1.05 -34.04 15.81
C SER A 82 -0.09 -33.77 14.65
N TYR A 83 -0.01 -32.51 14.18
CA TYR A 83 0.79 -32.05 13.05
C TYR A 83 0.73 -32.98 11.84
N ARG A 84 -0.49 -33.23 11.34
CA ARG A 84 -0.66 -33.98 10.10
C ARG A 84 -0.22 -33.08 8.96
N ARG A 85 0.84 -33.48 8.28
CA ARG A 85 1.43 -32.73 7.17
C ARG A 85 1.57 -33.59 5.93
N GLU A 86 1.38 -32.96 4.79
CA GLU A 86 1.77 -33.48 3.48
C GLU A 86 2.75 -32.50 2.85
N ILE A 87 3.92 -33.00 2.47
CA ILE A 87 5.00 -32.20 1.86
C ILE A 87 5.10 -32.59 0.39
N PHE A 88 4.71 -31.67 -0.47
CA PHE A 88 4.91 -31.75 -1.91
C PHE A 88 6.19 -31.01 -2.27
N LYS A 89 7.25 -31.78 -2.58
CA LYS A 89 8.57 -31.23 -2.94
C LYS A 89 8.52 -30.42 -4.24
N TRP A 90 9.59 -29.67 -4.52
CA TRP A 90 9.73 -28.89 -5.75
C TRP A 90 9.45 -29.72 -7.00
N ASN A 91 8.69 -29.14 -7.93
CA ASN A 91 8.25 -29.75 -9.18
C ASN A 91 7.34 -30.98 -9.00
N PHE A 92 6.57 -31.06 -7.90
CA PHE A 92 5.58 -32.13 -7.72
C PHE A 92 4.49 -32.12 -8.81
N ALA A 93 4.16 -30.94 -9.33
CA ALA A 93 3.26 -30.76 -10.47
C ALA A 93 4.07 -30.28 -11.69
N LYS A 94 3.84 -30.92 -12.84
CA LYS A 94 4.48 -30.60 -14.12
C LYS A 94 3.65 -29.67 -15.00
N SER A 95 2.41 -29.41 -14.63
CA SER A 95 1.49 -28.51 -15.33
C SER A 95 0.47 -27.91 -14.37
N ASN A 96 -0.18 -26.81 -14.77
CA ASN A 96 -1.35 -26.26 -14.06
C ASN A 96 -2.46 -27.30 -13.88
N ALA A 97 -2.73 -28.14 -14.88
CA ALA A 97 -3.76 -29.16 -14.82
C ALA A 97 -3.46 -30.20 -13.73
N GLU A 98 -2.21 -30.64 -13.64
CA GLU A 98 -1.76 -31.57 -12.60
C GLU A 98 -1.79 -30.93 -11.21
N PHE A 99 -1.31 -29.68 -11.08
CA PHE A 99 -1.38 -28.92 -9.84
C PHE A 99 -2.83 -28.82 -9.33
N LYS A 100 -3.76 -28.41 -10.21
CA LYS A 100 -5.18 -28.28 -9.86
C LYS A 100 -5.81 -29.62 -9.48
N LYS A 101 -5.46 -30.71 -10.18
CA LYS A 101 -5.96 -32.05 -9.85
C LYS A 101 -5.52 -32.48 -8.45
N ILE A 102 -4.24 -32.29 -8.12
CA ILE A 102 -3.69 -32.64 -6.80
C ILE A 102 -4.30 -31.75 -5.72
N THR A 103 -4.21 -30.43 -5.87
CA THR A 103 -4.69 -29.46 -4.88
C THR A 103 -6.21 -29.52 -4.69
N GLY A 104 -6.98 -29.69 -5.77
CA GLY A 104 -8.44 -29.86 -5.73
C GLY A 104 -8.89 -31.14 -5.03
N GLY A 105 -8.06 -32.18 -5.03
CA GLY A 105 -8.31 -33.45 -4.35
C GLY A 105 -8.09 -33.40 -2.83
N LEU A 106 -7.45 -32.35 -2.31
CA LEU A 106 -7.23 -32.19 -0.88
C LEU A 106 -8.57 -32.00 -0.14
N ARG A 107 -8.69 -32.63 1.04
CA ARG A 107 -9.89 -32.59 1.90
C ARG A 107 -9.53 -32.10 3.28
N ALA A 108 -10.36 -31.31 3.95
CA ALA A 108 -10.04 -30.81 5.29
C ALA A 108 -9.82 -31.95 6.30
N ILE A 109 -8.90 -31.76 7.26
CA ILE A 109 -8.58 -32.79 8.27
C ILE A 109 -9.08 -32.41 9.68
N GLY A 110 -9.59 -31.20 9.88
CA GLY A 110 -10.05 -30.73 11.20
C GLY A 110 -8.89 -30.52 12.19
N GLY A 111 -9.16 -29.79 13.27
CA GLY A 111 -8.18 -29.45 14.30
C GLY A 111 -7.70 -28.00 14.26
N THR A 112 -6.71 -27.67 15.09
CA THR A 112 -6.12 -26.33 15.23
C THR A 112 -5.14 -25.98 14.10
N THR A 113 -4.53 -24.79 14.15
CA THR A 113 -3.53 -24.32 13.18
C THR A 113 -2.14 -24.26 13.84
N ASN A 114 -1.09 -24.73 13.16
CA ASN A 114 0.31 -24.62 13.63
C ASN A 114 1.19 -24.10 12.49
N THR A 115 1.22 -22.78 12.34
CA THR A 115 1.90 -22.11 11.22
C THR A 115 3.41 -22.12 11.42
N ARG A 116 3.92 -22.00 12.65
CA ARG A 116 5.37 -21.97 12.94
C ARG A 116 6.08 -23.19 12.36
N LYS A 117 5.61 -24.41 12.67
CA LYS A 117 6.26 -25.64 12.16
C LYS A 117 6.18 -25.74 10.64
N ALA A 118 5.08 -25.27 10.04
CA ALA A 118 4.97 -25.25 8.58
C ALA A 118 6.02 -24.33 7.94
N LEU A 119 6.32 -23.18 8.56
CA LEU A 119 7.39 -22.29 8.12
C LEU A 119 8.78 -22.87 8.38
N ASP A 120 8.99 -23.63 9.46
CA ASP A 120 10.26 -24.35 9.69
C ASP A 120 10.55 -25.35 8.55
N ILE A 121 9.55 -26.11 8.10
CA ILE A 121 9.69 -26.98 6.93
C ILE A 121 9.87 -26.15 5.65
N GLY A 122 9.25 -24.98 5.58
CA GLY A 122 9.45 -24.02 4.51
C GLY A 122 10.92 -23.63 4.35
N LEU A 123 11.65 -23.42 5.47
CA LEU A 123 13.09 -23.15 5.45
C LEU A 123 13.87 -24.30 4.83
N GLU A 124 13.55 -25.55 5.19
CA GLU A 124 14.20 -26.74 4.62
C GLU A 124 13.95 -26.86 3.10
N LEU A 125 12.71 -26.69 2.65
CA LEU A 125 12.39 -26.70 1.22
C LEU A 125 13.09 -25.57 0.48
N MET A 126 13.13 -24.38 1.07
CA MET A 126 13.78 -23.22 0.47
C MET A 126 15.29 -23.41 0.29
N ASP A 127 15.96 -24.21 1.13
CA ASP A 127 17.38 -24.51 0.93
C ASP A 127 17.63 -25.41 -0.30
N SER A 128 16.73 -26.35 -0.57
CA SER A 128 16.79 -27.27 -1.72
C SER A 128 16.39 -26.67 -3.06
N ARG A 129 15.93 -25.41 -3.09
CA ARG A 129 15.44 -24.75 -4.30
C ARG A 129 16.59 -24.36 -5.24
N ASN A 130 16.25 -24.07 -6.50
CA ASN A 130 17.21 -23.38 -7.37
C ASN A 130 17.34 -21.90 -6.95
N LYS A 131 18.43 -21.58 -6.24
CA LYS A 131 18.69 -20.25 -5.65
C LYS A 131 18.92 -19.13 -6.68
N SER A 132 19.13 -19.45 -7.96
CA SER A 132 19.26 -18.45 -9.03
C SER A 132 17.92 -17.88 -9.48
N ILE A 133 16.80 -18.47 -9.04
CA ILE A 133 15.45 -18.05 -9.40
C ILE A 133 14.78 -17.39 -8.19
N PRO A 134 14.15 -16.20 -8.37
CA PRO A 134 13.40 -15.56 -7.31
C PRO A 134 12.32 -16.45 -6.71
N SER A 135 12.10 -16.30 -5.42
CA SER A 135 11.17 -17.10 -4.66
C SER A 135 9.98 -16.30 -4.18
N LEU A 136 8.80 -16.86 -4.34
CA LEU A 136 7.56 -16.37 -3.74
C LEU A 136 7.07 -17.43 -2.76
N ILE A 137 6.88 -17.04 -1.51
CA ILE A 137 6.28 -17.88 -0.48
C ILE A 137 4.87 -17.34 -0.24
N MET A 138 3.87 -18.21 -0.28
CA MET A 138 2.48 -17.87 -0.03
C MET A 138 1.96 -18.69 1.13
N VAL A 139 1.76 -18.05 2.27
CA VAL A 139 1.16 -18.63 3.46
C VAL A 139 -0.33 -18.33 3.43
N VAL A 140 -1.17 -19.37 3.48
CA VAL A 140 -2.63 -19.26 3.39
C VAL A 140 -3.23 -19.90 4.63
N THR A 141 -3.86 -19.10 5.48
CA THR A 141 -4.50 -19.55 6.72
C THR A 141 -5.93 -19.01 6.83
N ASP A 142 -6.75 -19.61 7.68
CA ASP A 142 -8.12 -19.17 7.97
C ASP A 142 -8.25 -18.48 9.34
N GLY A 143 -7.18 -18.43 10.15
CA GLY A 143 -7.22 -17.91 11.51
C GLY A 143 -5.85 -17.74 12.15
N ARG A 144 -5.84 -17.53 13.47
CA ARG A 144 -4.62 -17.34 14.27
C ARG A 144 -3.91 -18.67 14.51
N SER A 145 -2.59 -18.69 14.37
CA SER A 145 -1.76 -19.84 14.71
C SER A 145 -1.83 -20.14 16.21
N ALA A 146 -1.78 -21.42 16.58
CA ALA A 146 -1.64 -21.82 17.99
C ALA A 146 -0.24 -21.53 18.55
N ASP A 147 0.74 -21.32 17.67
CA ASP A 147 2.12 -20.97 18.00
C ASP A 147 2.66 -19.80 17.18
N ASP A 148 3.56 -19.02 17.78
CA ASP A 148 4.14 -17.82 17.20
C ASP A 148 5.02 -18.14 15.96
N PRO A 149 4.62 -17.70 14.75
CA PRO A 149 5.33 -17.96 13.50
C PRO A 149 6.47 -16.96 13.21
N LYS A 150 6.68 -15.95 14.05
CA LYS A 150 7.58 -14.81 13.78
C LYS A 150 9.03 -15.19 13.48
N ASP A 151 9.62 -16.08 14.28
CA ASP A 151 11.02 -16.49 14.10
C ASP A 151 11.28 -17.15 12.73
N PRO A 152 10.55 -18.21 12.33
CA PRO A 152 10.77 -18.82 11.02
C PRO A 152 10.32 -17.92 9.87
N ALA A 153 9.28 -17.09 10.06
CA ALA A 153 8.88 -16.09 9.08
C ALA A 153 10.01 -15.11 8.78
N LYS A 154 10.64 -14.55 9.82
CA LYS A 154 11.74 -13.61 9.67
C LYS A 154 12.92 -14.23 8.92
N LYS A 155 13.26 -15.48 9.25
CA LYS A 155 14.31 -16.22 8.53
C LYS A 155 13.98 -16.39 7.05
N LEU A 156 12.72 -16.69 6.70
CA LEU A 156 12.26 -16.80 5.32
C LEU A 156 12.32 -15.46 4.56
N GLN A 157 11.93 -14.36 5.23
CA GLN A 157 11.99 -12.99 4.68
C GLN A 157 13.43 -12.55 4.39
N ASP A 158 14.38 -12.95 5.24
CA ASP A 158 15.78 -12.57 5.12
C ASP A 158 16.51 -13.34 4.00
N ILE A 159 15.89 -14.38 3.43
CA ILE A 159 16.45 -15.11 2.28
C ILE A 159 16.52 -14.18 1.05
N PRO A 160 17.71 -13.94 0.47
CA PRO A 160 17.84 -13.09 -0.71
C PRO A 160 16.97 -13.54 -1.89
N GLY A 161 16.33 -12.57 -2.55
CA GLY A 161 15.43 -12.83 -3.67
C GLY A 161 14.14 -13.55 -3.28
N THR A 162 13.68 -13.39 -2.04
CA THR A 162 12.43 -14.01 -1.54
C THR A 162 11.40 -12.94 -1.18
N TRP A 163 10.16 -13.20 -1.57
CA TRP A 163 8.97 -12.41 -1.21
C TRP A 163 8.01 -13.31 -0.45
N VAL A 164 7.51 -12.88 0.70
CA VAL A 164 6.64 -13.69 1.57
C VAL A 164 5.28 -13.03 1.66
N PHE A 165 4.26 -13.71 1.18
CA PHE A 165 2.86 -13.30 1.24
C PHE A 165 2.12 -14.08 2.30
N ALA A 166 1.25 -13.40 3.06
CA ALA A 166 0.39 -14.02 4.06
C ALA A 166 -1.08 -13.71 3.73
N ALA A 167 -1.89 -14.73 3.53
CA ALA A 167 -3.27 -14.64 3.11
C ALA A 167 -4.22 -15.23 4.16
N ALA A 168 -5.25 -14.47 4.53
CA ALA A 168 -6.37 -14.93 5.34
C ALA A 168 -7.62 -15.13 4.48
N THR A 169 -8.19 -16.34 4.52
CA THR A 169 -9.38 -16.73 3.71
C THR A 169 -10.68 -16.84 4.52
N GLY A 170 -10.60 -16.58 5.83
CA GLY A 170 -11.73 -16.40 6.75
C GLY A 170 -12.35 -15.00 6.68
N ASP A 171 -13.27 -14.68 7.58
CA ASP A 171 -13.78 -13.30 7.69
C ASP A 171 -12.62 -12.35 8.07
N PRO A 172 -12.35 -11.28 7.30
CA PRO A 172 -11.30 -10.30 7.60
C PRO A 172 -11.43 -9.60 8.95
N LYS A 173 -12.59 -9.71 9.61
CA LYS A 173 -12.82 -9.22 10.97
C LYS A 173 -12.16 -10.10 12.03
N PHE A 174 -12.00 -11.40 11.77
CA PHE A 174 -11.44 -12.38 12.72
C PHE A 174 -10.02 -12.82 12.35
N ALA A 175 -9.47 -12.33 11.24
CA ALA A 175 -8.09 -12.58 10.86
C ALA A 175 -7.12 -11.82 11.78
N ASP A 176 -6.10 -12.52 12.30
CA ASP A 176 -5.02 -11.91 13.06
C ASP A 176 -4.05 -11.19 12.11
N ARG A 177 -4.30 -9.90 11.89
CA ARG A 177 -3.55 -9.08 10.93
C ARG A 177 -2.11 -8.85 11.36
N GLN A 178 -1.85 -8.85 12.67
CA GLN A 178 -0.50 -8.71 13.20
C GLN A 178 0.32 -9.95 12.89
N GLU A 179 -0.24 -11.14 13.13
CA GLU A 179 0.42 -12.41 12.78
C GLU A 179 0.69 -12.50 11.27
N LEU A 180 -0.27 -12.09 10.42
CA LEU A 180 -0.07 -12.08 8.96
C LEU A 180 1.03 -11.10 8.52
N PHE A 181 1.10 -9.93 9.14
CA PHE A 181 2.18 -8.97 8.89
C PHE A 181 3.53 -9.52 9.34
N GLU A 182 3.60 -10.14 10.52
CA GLU A 182 4.82 -10.76 11.03
C GLU A 182 5.30 -11.90 10.13
N ILE A 183 4.37 -12.63 9.50
CA ILE A 183 4.67 -13.64 8.48
C ILE A 183 5.19 -13.00 7.20
N ALA A 184 4.54 -11.96 6.70
CA ALA A 184 4.85 -11.35 5.41
C ALA A 184 6.10 -10.47 5.43
N GLY A 185 6.33 -9.73 6.52
CA GLY A 185 7.41 -8.75 6.67
C GLY A 185 7.19 -7.45 5.89
N ASP A 186 6.15 -7.39 5.07
CA ASP A 186 5.68 -6.22 4.31
C ASP A 186 4.15 -6.23 4.29
N VAL A 187 3.55 -5.07 4.59
CA VAL A 187 2.09 -4.89 4.60
C VAL A 187 1.47 -5.08 3.21
N ASN A 188 2.22 -4.76 2.14
CA ASN A 188 1.79 -4.96 0.77
C ASN A 188 1.72 -6.45 0.38
N HIS A 189 2.29 -7.33 1.20
CA HIS A 189 2.25 -8.78 1.01
C HIS A 189 1.20 -9.46 1.90
N VAL A 190 0.40 -8.70 2.65
CA VAL A 190 -0.74 -9.21 3.43
C VAL A 190 -2.03 -9.18 2.60
N ILE A 191 -2.69 -10.33 2.48
CA ILE A 191 -3.90 -10.52 1.68
C ILE A 191 -5.06 -10.92 2.59
N LEU A 192 -6.01 -10.01 2.80
CA LEU A 192 -7.24 -10.31 3.55
C LEU A 192 -8.39 -10.54 2.56
N GLN A 193 -8.99 -11.73 2.58
CA GLN A 193 -10.06 -12.10 1.67
C GLN A 193 -11.42 -12.08 2.39
N SER A 194 -12.34 -11.24 1.94
CA SER A 194 -13.78 -11.48 2.05
C SER A 194 -14.39 -11.60 0.66
N GLY A 195 -15.19 -12.64 0.44
CA GLY A 195 -15.95 -12.82 -0.80
C GLY A 195 -15.13 -13.34 -1.99
N ARG A 196 -15.84 -13.98 -2.92
CA ARG A 196 -15.31 -14.78 -4.04
C ARG A 196 -14.53 -14.01 -5.12
N GLU A 197 -14.33 -12.70 -5.01
CA GLU A 197 -13.88 -11.88 -6.16
C GLU A 197 -12.64 -11.00 -5.92
N LEU A 198 -12.21 -10.75 -4.68
CA LEU A 198 -11.30 -9.61 -4.41
C LEU A 198 -9.79 -9.94 -4.32
N ALA A 199 -9.43 -11.19 -4.04
CA ALA A 199 -8.02 -11.60 -4.00
C ALA A 199 -7.49 -11.92 -5.42
N THR A 200 -8.42 -12.33 -6.28
CA THR A 200 -8.18 -12.66 -7.67
C THR A 200 -7.76 -11.43 -8.46
N ASP A 201 -8.39 -10.26 -8.30
CA ASP A 201 -8.06 -9.07 -9.11
C ASP A 201 -6.73 -8.39 -8.76
N ILE A 202 -6.37 -8.32 -7.47
CA ILE A 202 -5.14 -7.66 -7.02
C ILE A 202 -3.93 -8.55 -7.33
N THR A 203 -4.00 -9.85 -6.98
CA THR A 203 -2.94 -10.80 -7.33
C THR A 203 -2.83 -10.96 -8.84
N LYS A 204 -3.95 -11.01 -9.59
CA LYS A 204 -3.93 -11.00 -11.07
C LYS A 204 -3.22 -9.78 -11.62
N LYS A 205 -3.60 -8.58 -11.17
CA LYS A 205 -3.04 -7.34 -11.72
C LYS A 205 -1.55 -7.21 -11.40
N LEU A 206 -1.17 -7.45 -10.14
CA LEU A 206 0.22 -7.31 -9.69
C LEU A 206 1.13 -8.42 -10.25
N LEU A 207 0.67 -9.68 -10.25
CA LEU A 207 1.43 -10.80 -10.81
C LEU A 207 1.56 -10.67 -12.33
N ARG A 208 0.48 -10.30 -13.04
CA ARG A 208 0.55 -10.01 -14.49
C ARG A 208 1.48 -8.86 -14.78
N GLN A 209 1.39 -7.73 -14.08
CA GLN A 209 2.28 -6.58 -14.30
C GLN A 209 3.76 -6.93 -14.03
N ALA A 210 4.04 -7.72 -12.99
CA ALA A 210 5.39 -8.19 -12.69
C ALA A 210 5.93 -9.18 -13.75
N GLN A 211 5.04 -9.91 -14.44
CA GLN A 211 5.39 -10.96 -15.40
C GLN A 211 5.21 -10.53 -16.87
N GLU A 212 4.62 -9.36 -17.14
CA GLU A 212 4.30 -8.90 -18.50
C GLU A 212 5.56 -8.70 -19.36
N LYS A 213 6.71 -8.38 -18.73
CA LYS A 213 8.04 -8.38 -19.39
C LYS A 213 8.40 -9.70 -20.05
N CYS A 214 7.80 -10.80 -19.61
CA CYS A 214 8.07 -12.16 -20.07
C CYS A 214 6.92 -12.72 -20.93
N ARG A 215 5.77 -12.04 -21.00
CA ARG A 215 4.54 -12.60 -21.57
C ARG A 215 4.34 -12.34 -23.06
N THR A 216 4.99 -11.33 -23.66
CA THR A 216 4.98 -11.19 -25.13
C THR A 216 6.05 -10.24 -25.66
N THR A 217 6.91 -10.76 -26.55
CA THR A 217 7.32 -10.05 -27.76
C THR A 217 6.08 -9.90 -28.63
N THR A 218 5.63 -8.67 -28.93
CA THR A 218 5.00 -8.22 -30.20
C THR A 218 4.32 -6.84 -30.01
N THR A 219 4.79 -5.89 -30.83
CA THR A 219 4.21 -4.60 -31.25
C THR A 219 4.22 -3.41 -30.28
N SER A 220 5.14 -2.50 -30.58
CA SER A 220 5.18 -1.10 -30.16
C SER A 220 4.18 -0.27 -30.97
N THR A 221 3.39 0.59 -30.31
CA THR A 221 2.73 1.72 -30.98
C THR A 221 2.82 2.97 -30.11
N THR A 222 3.52 3.95 -30.67
CA THR A 222 3.68 5.33 -30.22
C THR A 222 2.37 6.11 -30.43
N THR A 223 1.94 6.92 -29.46
CA THR A 223 0.94 7.98 -29.72
C THR A 223 1.35 9.29 -29.08
N THR A 224 1.40 10.30 -29.94
CA THR A 224 1.81 11.69 -29.78
C THR A 224 0.83 12.51 -28.94
N THR A 225 1.38 13.42 -28.13
CA THR A 225 0.65 14.43 -27.34
C THR A 225 0.33 15.66 -28.18
N THR A 226 -0.91 16.15 -28.12
CA THR A 226 -1.30 17.46 -28.69
C THR A 226 -1.60 18.43 -27.55
N THR A 227 -0.95 19.59 -27.60
CA THR A 227 -1.11 20.70 -26.65
C THR A 227 -2.09 21.71 -27.22
N THR A 228 -3.03 22.22 -26.42
CA THR A 228 -3.85 23.40 -26.77
C THR A 228 -3.73 24.44 -25.67
N THR A 229 -3.30 25.64 -26.07
CA THR A 229 -3.17 26.85 -25.25
C THR A 229 -4.49 27.61 -25.25
N THR A 230 -4.96 28.08 -24.09
CA THR A 230 -6.01 29.10 -24.03
C THR A 230 -5.67 30.18 -23.00
N THR A 231 -6.03 31.40 -23.41
CA THR A 231 -5.58 32.72 -23.00
C THR A 231 -6.12 33.19 -21.65
N THR A 232 -5.28 33.98 -20.98
CA THR A 232 -5.47 34.73 -19.74
C THR A 232 -6.60 35.76 -19.77
N THR A 233 -7.32 35.88 -18.64
CA THR A 233 -8.02 37.11 -18.24
C THR A 233 -7.46 37.57 -16.89
N THR A 234 -6.92 38.78 -16.91
CA THR A 234 -6.25 39.50 -15.82
C THR A 234 -7.24 40.02 -14.78
N THR A 235 -7.03 39.66 -13.52
CA THR A 235 -7.20 40.54 -12.35
C THR A 235 -6.13 40.18 -11.33
N ASN A 236 -5.36 41.17 -10.87
CA ASN A 236 -4.16 40.97 -10.06
C ASN A 236 -4.44 40.08 -8.81
N PRO A 237 -3.87 38.87 -8.73
CA PRO A 237 -3.85 38.10 -7.50
C PRO A 237 -2.91 38.79 -6.51
N ILE A 238 -3.28 38.81 -5.22
CA ILE A 238 -2.33 39.10 -4.16
C ILE A 238 -1.45 37.85 -4.09
N THR A 239 -0.38 37.87 -4.88
CA THR A 239 0.37 36.68 -5.26
C THR A 239 1.13 36.15 -4.06
N GLY A 240 0.86 34.90 -3.65
CA GLY A 240 1.73 34.15 -2.74
C GLY A 240 1.09 33.65 -1.45
N CYS A 241 -0.23 33.70 -1.33
CA CYS A 241 -0.96 33.20 -0.15
C CYS A 241 -2.12 32.27 -0.50
N GLU A 242 -2.47 32.16 -1.79
CA GLU A 242 -3.52 31.29 -2.26
C GLU A 242 -3.19 29.84 -1.94
N LEU A 243 -4.15 29.15 -1.34
CA LEU A 243 -3.99 27.78 -0.88
C LEU A 243 -5.12 26.92 -1.46
N ASP A 244 -4.76 25.87 -2.20
CA ASP A 244 -5.68 24.81 -2.55
C ASP A 244 -5.46 23.66 -1.55
N LEU A 245 -6.36 23.53 -0.59
CA LEU A 245 -6.31 22.56 0.50
C LEU A 245 -7.22 21.37 0.17
N VAL A 246 -6.63 20.20 -0.03
CA VAL A 246 -7.36 18.95 -0.24
C VAL A 246 -7.30 18.11 1.02
N LEU A 247 -8.44 17.91 1.67
CA LEU A 247 -8.58 17.00 2.79
C LEU A 247 -8.93 15.62 2.25
N VAL A 248 -8.08 14.63 2.53
CA VAL A 248 -8.30 13.23 2.14
C VAL A 248 -8.52 12.43 3.40
N MET A 249 -9.77 12.03 3.66
CA MET A 249 -10.17 11.42 4.95
C MET A 249 -10.53 9.95 4.81
N ASP A 250 -9.94 9.16 5.70
CA ASP A 250 -10.22 7.75 5.85
C ASP A 250 -11.54 7.53 6.59
N TYR A 251 -12.53 7.04 5.86
CA TYR A 251 -13.87 6.67 6.32
C TYR A 251 -14.05 5.14 6.27
N SER A 252 -12.95 4.38 6.38
CA SER A 252 -12.95 2.92 6.45
C SER A 252 -13.39 2.41 7.82
N THR A 253 -13.74 1.12 7.90
CA THR A 253 -14.20 0.48 9.14
C THR A 253 -13.19 0.56 10.27
N THR A 254 -11.89 0.53 9.98
CA THR A 254 -10.83 0.58 11.01
C THR A 254 -10.78 1.93 11.71
N THR A 255 -11.33 2.97 11.10
CA THR A 255 -11.35 4.31 11.67
C THR A 255 -12.64 4.61 12.44
N THR A 256 -13.54 3.64 12.69
CA THR A 256 -14.67 3.89 13.62
C THR A 256 -14.26 3.57 15.06
N PRO A 257 -14.34 4.51 16.02
CA PRO A 257 -14.92 5.86 15.95
C PRO A 257 -13.93 7.00 15.64
N ILE A 258 -12.65 6.68 15.43
CA ILE A 258 -11.53 7.61 15.14
C ILE A 258 -11.82 8.67 14.06
N TYR A 259 -12.63 8.39 13.02
CA TYR A 259 -12.94 9.34 11.95
C TYR A 259 -13.58 10.63 12.47
N LYS A 260 -14.27 10.55 13.62
CA LYS A 260 -14.80 11.73 14.31
C LYS A 260 -13.71 12.67 14.80
N GLU A 261 -12.57 12.12 15.20
CA GLU A 261 -11.38 12.91 15.54
C GLU A 261 -10.78 13.53 14.28
N TYR A 262 -10.72 12.81 13.15
CA TYR A 262 -10.30 13.40 11.87
C TYR A 262 -11.18 14.58 11.46
N VAL A 263 -12.51 14.45 11.62
CA VAL A 263 -13.48 15.54 11.40
C VAL A 263 -13.19 16.71 12.34
N ALA A 264 -13.05 16.48 13.64
CA ALA A 264 -12.78 17.54 14.62
C ALA A 264 -11.43 18.26 14.36
N MET A 265 -10.39 17.52 13.99
CA MET A 265 -9.09 18.07 13.60
C MET A 265 -9.21 18.92 12.34
N ALA A 266 -9.90 18.44 11.31
CA ALA A 266 -10.14 19.21 10.10
C ALA A 266 -10.93 20.50 10.37
N GLU A 267 -11.95 20.45 11.23
CA GLU A 267 -12.66 21.65 11.66
C GLU A 267 -11.75 22.66 12.36
N ARG A 268 -10.87 22.21 13.27
CA ARG A 268 -9.87 23.07 13.91
C ARG A 268 -8.96 23.73 12.88
N LEU A 269 -8.52 22.99 11.86
CA LEU A 269 -7.74 23.54 10.76
C LEU A 269 -8.52 24.59 9.98
N ILE A 270 -9.73 24.28 9.51
CA ILE A 270 -10.55 25.19 8.69
C ILE A 270 -10.89 26.48 9.43
N ASN A 271 -11.21 26.41 10.73
CA ASN A 271 -11.48 27.59 11.56
C ASN A 271 -10.30 28.58 11.68
N LYS A 272 -9.08 28.15 11.35
CA LYS A 272 -7.88 29.00 11.40
C LYS A 272 -7.47 29.56 10.05
N LEU A 273 -8.19 29.24 8.98
CA LEU A 273 -7.88 29.65 7.61
C LEU A 273 -8.90 30.65 7.09
N LYS A 274 -8.43 31.58 6.25
CA LYS A 274 -9.31 32.49 5.50
C LYS A 274 -9.81 31.73 4.28
N ILE A 275 -11.04 31.25 4.33
CA ILE A 275 -11.67 30.52 3.21
C ILE A 275 -12.25 31.52 2.22
N GLY A 276 -12.05 31.27 0.94
CA GLY A 276 -12.63 32.07 -0.13
C GLY A 276 -11.90 31.95 -1.47
N PRO A 277 -12.51 32.42 -2.57
CA PRO A 277 -12.01 32.21 -3.92
C PRO A 277 -10.64 32.85 -4.19
N ARG A 278 -10.23 33.84 -3.39
CA ARG A 278 -8.95 34.56 -3.43
C ARG A 278 -7.97 34.16 -2.32
N TYR A 279 -8.34 33.23 -1.45
CA TYR A 279 -7.55 32.82 -0.30
C TYR A 279 -7.40 31.28 -0.31
N THR A 280 -7.92 30.61 0.70
CA THR A 280 -7.97 29.14 0.75
C THR A 280 -9.23 28.60 0.08
N ARG A 281 -9.06 27.67 -0.86
CA ARG A 281 -10.12 26.79 -1.38
C ARG A 281 -9.95 25.42 -0.76
N VAL A 282 -11.07 24.76 -0.44
CA VAL A 282 -11.06 23.47 0.25
C VAL A 282 -11.82 22.44 -0.55
N ALA A 283 -11.24 21.25 -0.69
CA ALA A 283 -11.91 20.06 -1.20
C ALA A 283 -11.89 18.97 -0.13
N LEU A 284 -12.91 18.12 -0.15
CA LEU A 284 -12.98 16.93 0.70
C LEU A 284 -13.10 15.70 -0.19
N VAL A 285 -12.14 14.79 -0.05
CA VAL A 285 -12.17 13.44 -0.60
C VAL A 285 -12.30 12.49 0.57
N VAL A 286 -13.27 11.60 0.51
CA VAL A 286 -13.41 10.51 1.48
C VAL A 286 -13.06 9.19 0.81
N PHE A 287 -12.36 8.32 1.53
CA PHE A 287 -11.99 7.00 1.03
C PHE A 287 -12.32 5.90 2.03
N SER A 288 -12.66 4.74 1.49
CA SER A 288 -12.80 3.50 2.24
C SER A 288 -12.42 2.35 1.30
N THR A 289 -13.38 1.71 0.63
CA THR A 289 -13.07 0.82 -0.50
C THR A 289 -12.81 1.62 -1.77
N VAL A 290 -12.13 1.03 -2.76
CA VAL A 290 -11.85 1.70 -4.05
C VAL A 290 -13.13 2.25 -4.70
N GLY A 291 -14.20 1.45 -4.73
CA GLY A 291 -15.48 1.84 -5.34
C GLY A 291 -16.31 2.84 -4.51
N LYS A 292 -15.95 3.07 -3.25
CA LYS A 292 -16.59 4.07 -2.37
C LYS A 292 -15.74 5.32 -2.19
N THR A 293 -14.56 5.38 -2.80
CA THR A 293 -13.66 6.54 -2.72
C THR A 293 -14.09 7.60 -3.72
N HIS A 294 -14.42 8.80 -3.26
CA HIS A 294 -14.93 9.87 -4.11
C HIS A 294 -14.71 11.27 -3.49
N SER A 295 -14.80 12.30 -4.33
CA SER A 295 -14.85 13.69 -3.88
C SER A 295 -16.25 13.98 -3.33
N VAL A 296 -16.35 14.38 -2.07
CA VAL A 296 -17.60 14.86 -1.46
C VAL A 296 -17.92 16.24 -2.01
N PHE A 297 -16.89 17.10 -2.10
CA PHE A 297 -16.95 18.39 -2.77
C PHE A 297 -15.56 18.83 -3.27
N ASP A 298 -15.56 19.50 -4.42
CA ASP A 298 -14.36 20.02 -5.06
C ASP A 298 -14.00 21.45 -4.59
N LEU A 299 -12.78 21.90 -4.89
CA LEU A 299 -12.21 23.19 -4.43
C LEU A 299 -13.08 24.44 -4.70
N LYS A 300 -13.90 24.41 -5.75
CA LYS A 300 -14.77 25.56 -6.12
C LYS A 300 -16.13 25.58 -5.43
N ARG A 301 -16.49 24.56 -4.64
CA ARG A 301 -17.87 24.35 -4.19
C ARG A 301 -18.32 25.34 -3.10
N TYR A 302 -17.48 25.60 -2.12
CA TYR A 302 -17.79 26.41 -0.94
C TYR A 302 -16.86 27.60 -0.82
N GLN A 303 -17.35 28.69 -0.23
CA GLN A 303 -16.63 29.95 -0.16
C GLN A 303 -16.41 30.47 1.26
N THR A 304 -17.05 29.87 2.28
CA THR A 304 -16.84 30.23 3.69
C THR A 304 -16.42 29.04 4.55
N ALA A 305 -15.84 29.31 5.71
CA ALA A 305 -15.43 28.28 6.66
C ALA A 305 -16.63 27.51 7.21
N GLU A 306 -17.75 28.20 7.48
CA GLU A 306 -18.97 27.63 8.01
C GLU A 306 -19.57 26.60 7.04
N GLU A 307 -19.61 26.92 5.74
CA GLU A 307 -20.08 26.01 4.69
C GLU A 307 -19.22 24.75 4.60
N VAL A 308 -17.89 24.93 4.60
CA VAL A 308 -16.92 23.82 4.54
C VAL A 308 -17.06 22.91 5.77
N ILE A 309 -17.10 23.50 6.97
CA ILE A 309 -17.24 22.76 8.23
C ILE A 309 -18.55 21.98 8.26
N LYS A 310 -19.66 22.61 7.86
CA LYS A 310 -20.95 21.94 7.76
C LYS A 310 -20.87 20.75 6.80
N ALA A 311 -20.26 20.92 5.63
CA ALA A 311 -20.12 19.85 4.65
C ALA A 311 -19.22 18.70 5.13
N ILE A 312 -18.15 18.99 5.90
CA ILE A 312 -17.31 17.96 6.53
C ILE A 312 -18.11 17.16 7.55
N ARG A 313 -18.89 17.82 8.42
CA ARG A 313 -19.75 17.16 9.43
C ARG A 313 -20.83 16.29 8.82
N ASP A 314 -21.44 16.76 7.75
CA ASP A 314 -22.55 16.09 7.07
C ASP A 314 -22.08 14.97 6.13
N ALA A 315 -20.76 14.86 5.87
CA ALA A 315 -20.22 13.84 4.97
C ALA A 315 -20.53 12.43 5.52
N PRO A 316 -21.25 11.58 4.77
CA PRO A 316 -21.69 10.30 5.28
C PRO A 316 -20.50 9.35 5.46
N TYR A 317 -20.38 8.79 6.66
CA TYR A 317 -19.45 7.71 6.91
C TYR A 317 -19.84 6.46 6.09
N THR A 318 -18.91 5.94 5.29
CA THR A 318 -19.24 4.89 4.29
C THR A 318 -18.83 3.48 4.72
N GLY A 319 -17.83 3.37 5.63
CA GLY A 319 -17.25 2.12 6.07
C GLY A 319 -16.68 1.25 4.95
N GLY A 320 -16.02 0.17 5.33
CA GLY A 320 -15.44 -0.79 4.38
C GLY A 320 -13.93 -0.95 4.56
N THR A 321 -13.24 -1.34 3.49
CA THR A 321 -11.78 -1.48 3.48
C THR A 321 -11.11 -0.10 3.47
N THR A 322 -9.80 -0.06 3.29
CA THR A 322 -9.00 1.17 3.42
C THR A 322 -8.13 1.33 2.17
N ALA A 323 -8.45 2.32 1.33
CA ALA A 323 -7.82 2.55 0.03
C ALA A 323 -7.10 3.90 -0.03
N VAL A 324 -6.03 4.04 0.77
CA VAL A 324 -5.28 5.30 0.94
C VAL A 324 -4.78 5.83 -0.41
N GLY A 325 -4.17 4.96 -1.23
CA GLY A 325 -3.67 5.37 -2.55
C GLY A 325 -4.78 5.84 -3.48
N GLN A 326 -5.97 5.24 -3.42
CA GLN A 326 -7.13 5.73 -4.20
C GLN A 326 -7.57 7.12 -3.73
N GLY A 327 -7.56 7.37 -2.42
CA GLY A 327 -7.84 8.68 -1.84
C GLY A 327 -6.87 9.74 -2.35
N ILE A 328 -5.57 9.45 -2.32
CA ILE A 328 -4.51 10.33 -2.85
C ILE A 328 -4.70 10.57 -4.35
N ARG A 329 -4.99 9.53 -5.13
CA ARG A 329 -5.24 9.64 -6.57
C ARG A 329 -6.38 10.60 -6.89
N ILE A 330 -7.54 10.43 -6.24
CA ILE A 330 -8.70 11.31 -6.43
C ILE A 330 -8.43 12.73 -5.90
N GLY A 331 -7.74 12.84 -4.76
CA GLY A 331 -7.31 14.13 -4.22
C GLY A 331 -6.42 14.91 -5.18
N SER A 332 -5.53 14.21 -5.89
CA SER A 332 -4.63 14.83 -6.86
C SER A 332 -5.37 15.43 -8.06
N GLU A 333 -6.53 14.86 -8.43
CA GLU A 333 -7.37 15.41 -9.52
C GLU A 333 -7.89 16.83 -9.22
N GLN A 334 -7.85 17.29 -7.97
CA GLN A 334 -8.24 18.65 -7.58
C GLN A 334 -7.31 19.73 -8.16
N ILE A 335 -6.13 19.36 -8.68
CA ILE A 335 -5.28 20.28 -9.44
C ILE A 335 -5.98 20.86 -10.68
N ASN A 336 -6.98 20.15 -11.20
CA ASN A 336 -7.70 20.54 -12.40
C ASN A 336 -8.52 21.82 -12.16
N GLU A 337 -8.33 22.83 -13.02
CA GLU A 337 -9.06 24.11 -12.97
C GLU A 337 -10.59 23.91 -13.03
N ARG A 338 -11.08 22.87 -13.70
CA ARG A 338 -12.51 22.52 -13.73
C ARG A 338 -13.06 22.14 -12.35
N LYS A 339 -12.22 21.60 -11.47
CA LYS A 339 -12.54 21.30 -10.06
C LYS A 339 -12.25 22.48 -9.12
N GLY A 340 -11.65 23.55 -9.63
CA GLY A 340 -11.33 24.76 -8.88
C GLY A 340 -9.87 24.90 -8.49
N GLY A 341 -8.99 24.00 -8.97
CA GLY A 341 -7.54 24.12 -8.80
C GLY A 341 -6.98 25.38 -9.45
N ARG A 342 -5.92 25.92 -8.86
CA ARG A 342 -5.27 27.16 -9.26
C ARG A 342 -3.77 26.94 -9.48
N PRO A 343 -3.38 26.10 -10.46
CA PRO A 343 -2.03 25.56 -10.56
C PRO A 343 -0.90 26.60 -10.72
N LYS A 344 -1.25 27.79 -11.21
CA LYS A 344 -0.29 28.88 -11.46
C LYS A 344 -0.08 29.83 -10.27
N ILE A 345 -0.99 29.83 -9.30
CA ILE A 345 -1.00 30.85 -8.22
C ILE A 345 -1.10 30.26 -6.83
N ALA A 346 -1.78 29.12 -6.65
CA ALA A 346 -1.99 28.54 -5.33
C ALA A 346 -0.92 27.51 -4.98
N THR A 347 -0.50 27.55 -3.72
CA THR A 347 0.19 26.42 -3.10
C THR A 347 -0.82 25.28 -2.94
N ARG A 348 -0.44 24.07 -3.33
CA ARG A 348 -1.29 22.89 -3.22
C ARG A 348 -0.89 22.09 -2.00
N VAL A 349 -1.82 21.91 -1.07
CA VAL A 349 -1.61 21.13 0.15
C VAL A 349 -2.61 20.00 0.19
N MET A 350 -2.13 18.79 0.45
CA MET A 350 -2.97 17.64 0.71
C MET A 350 -2.75 17.19 2.15
N VAL A 351 -3.83 17.07 2.93
CA VAL A 351 -3.77 16.52 4.29
C VAL A 351 -4.51 15.18 4.27
N VAL A 352 -3.77 14.09 4.44
CA VAL A 352 -4.28 12.73 4.43
C VAL A 352 -4.47 12.26 5.87
N PHE A 353 -5.72 12.09 6.29
CA PHE A 353 -6.08 11.55 7.60
C PHE A 353 -6.30 10.05 7.46
N THR A 354 -5.49 9.23 8.12
CA THR A 354 -5.57 7.77 8.03
C THR A 354 -4.84 7.10 9.18
N ASP A 355 -5.25 5.87 9.51
CA ASP A 355 -4.47 4.98 10.37
C ASP A 355 -3.29 4.33 9.61
N GLY A 356 -3.13 4.60 8.31
CA GLY A 356 -2.03 4.12 7.48
C GLY A 356 -2.21 2.69 6.96
N TRP A 357 -3.32 2.02 7.27
CA TRP A 357 -3.52 0.64 6.83
C TRP A 357 -4.17 0.57 5.45
N SER A 358 -3.41 0.80 4.38
CA SER A 358 -3.94 0.58 3.03
C SER A 358 -3.99 -0.91 2.69
N ASN A 359 -5.17 -1.43 2.37
CA ASN A 359 -5.36 -2.85 2.03
C ASN A 359 -6.10 -3.07 0.69
N LYS A 360 -6.44 -1.98 -0.03
CA LYS A 360 -7.04 -2.00 -1.37
C LYS A 360 -6.59 -0.77 -2.19
N GLY A 361 -6.72 -0.86 -3.51
CA GLY A 361 -6.46 0.27 -4.42
C GLY A 361 -5.03 0.35 -4.94
N PRO A 362 -4.69 1.43 -5.65
CA PRO A 362 -3.33 1.68 -6.11
C PRO A 362 -2.40 1.90 -4.90
N ASP A 363 -1.11 1.67 -5.11
CA ASP A 363 -0.09 1.80 -4.06
C ASP A 363 -0.05 3.23 -3.50
N PRO A 364 -0.19 3.44 -2.18
CA PRO A 364 -0.17 4.76 -1.58
C PRO A 364 1.12 5.53 -1.84
N GLU A 365 2.27 4.83 -1.83
CA GLU A 365 3.57 5.47 -2.06
C GLU A 365 3.68 5.96 -3.51
N GLU A 366 3.32 5.13 -4.49
CA GLU A 366 3.29 5.49 -5.92
C GLU A 366 2.36 6.68 -6.17
N MET A 367 1.13 6.64 -5.63
CA MET A 367 0.17 7.75 -5.79
C MET A 367 0.66 9.02 -5.10
N SER A 368 1.30 8.90 -3.93
CA SER A 368 1.90 10.05 -3.26
C SER A 368 3.07 10.64 -4.05
N LYS A 369 3.91 9.81 -4.69
CA LYS A 369 5.01 10.26 -5.56
C LYS A 369 4.48 11.02 -6.75
N ALA A 370 3.42 10.52 -7.40
CA ALA A 370 2.77 11.20 -8.51
C ALA A 370 2.19 12.56 -8.06
N ALA A 371 1.45 12.58 -6.95
CA ALA A 371 0.88 13.80 -6.39
C ALA A 371 1.96 14.84 -6.00
N LYS A 372 3.06 14.41 -5.40
CA LYS A 372 4.21 15.27 -5.08
C LYS A 372 4.86 15.82 -6.35
N ALA A 373 4.98 15.01 -7.41
CA ALA A 373 5.48 15.45 -8.71
C ALA A 373 4.56 16.49 -9.37
N ASP A 374 3.25 16.41 -9.13
CA ASP A 374 2.25 17.42 -9.53
C ASP A 374 2.27 18.70 -8.66
N GLY A 375 3.17 18.75 -7.67
CA GLY A 375 3.39 19.92 -6.81
C GLY A 375 2.50 19.98 -5.57
N PHE A 376 1.87 18.88 -5.16
CA PHE A 376 1.22 18.79 -3.86
C PHE A 376 2.27 18.62 -2.75
N GLN A 377 2.15 19.44 -1.70
CA GLN A 377 2.80 19.17 -0.43
C GLN A 377 1.87 18.32 0.43
N ILE A 378 2.28 17.09 0.71
CA ILE A 378 1.44 16.11 1.40
C ILE A 378 1.81 16.04 2.88
N TYR A 379 0.79 16.14 3.74
CA TYR A 379 0.88 15.92 5.17
C TYR A 379 0.07 14.67 5.53
N SER A 380 0.66 13.73 6.25
CA SER A 380 -0.08 12.57 6.78
C SER A 380 -0.43 12.82 8.24
N VAL A 381 -1.64 12.46 8.62
CA VAL A 381 -2.17 12.68 9.97
C VAL A 381 -2.77 11.39 10.49
N GLY A 382 -2.18 10.85 11.55
CA GLY A 382 -2.69 9.68 12.27
C GLY A 382 -3.38 10.06 13.57
N VAL A 383 -4.20 9.16 14.09
CA VAL A 383 -4.72 9.25 15.47
C VAL A 383 -4.29 7.99 16.21
N GLU A 384 -3.42 8.16 17.19
CA GLU A 384 -3.04 7.08 18.10
C GLU A 384 -4.15 6.82 19.11
N THR A 385 -4.35 5.56 19.47
CA THR A 385 -5.32 5.14 20.48
C THR A 385 -4.64 4.24 21.51
N ASN A 386 -5.00 4.41 22.77
CA ASN A 386 -4.55 3.55 23.87
C ASN A 386 -5.46 2.34 24.08
N ASP A 387 -6.51 2.22 23.26
CA ASP A 387 -7.39 1.05 23.26
C ASP A 387 -6.63 -0.15 22.66
N PRO A 388 -6.36 -1.21 23.45
CA PRO A 388 -5.62 -2.38 22.98
C PRO A 388 -6.34 -3.14 21.87
N ASP A 389 -7.66 -2.97 21.72
CA ASP A 389 -8.47 -3.60 20.69
C ASP A 389 -8.60 -2.75 19.43
N ALA A 390 -8.15 -1.49 19.47
CA ALA A 390 -8.21 -0.59 18.34
C ALA A 390 -6.96 -0.73 17.44
N VAL A 391 -7.16 -0.45 16.15
CA VAL A 391 -6.09 -0.57 15.15
C VAL A 391 -5.04 0.52 15.41
N GLN A 392 -3.81 0.11 15.71
CA GLN A 392 -2.68 1.03 15.84
C GLN A 392 -2.32 1.65 14.49
N ILE A 393 -1.70 2.83 14.50
CA ILE A 393 -1.26 3.47 13.25
C ILE A 393 -0.14 2.68 12.57
N ASN A 394 -0.20 2.57 11.24
CA ASN A 394 0.90 2.08 10.41
C ASN A 394 1.82 3.26 10.08
N GLN A 395 2.82 3.46 10.94
CA GLN A 395 3.76 4.57 10.82
C GLN A 395 4.49 4.59 9.47
N TYR A 396 4.86 3.44 8.92
CA TYR A 396 5.53 3.35 7.62
C TYR A 396 4.70 4.00 6.51
N THR A 397 3.40 3.69 6.43
CA THR A 397 2.53 4.27 5.39
C THR A 397 2.42 5.78 5.54
N LEU A 398 2.27 6.29 6.78
CA LEU A 398 2.26 7.73 7.02
C LEU A 398 3.56 8.38 6.54
N ASP A 399 4.70 7.78 6.84
CA ASP A 399 6.01 8.29 6.45
C ASP A 399 6.21 8.35 4.93
N VAL A 400 5.80 7.29 4.20
CA VAL A 400 6.02 7.24 2.74
C VAL A 400 5.07 8.14 1.96
N ILE A 401 3.82 8.34 2.44
CA ILE A 401 2.87 9.23 1.75
C ILE A 401 3.16 10.70 2.02
N ALA A 402 3.66 11.05 3.21
CA ALA A 402 4.02 12.42 3.56
C ALA A 402 5.16 12.97 2.71
N GLN A 403 5.27 14.30 2.62
CA GLN A 403 6.32 14.97 1.85
C GLN A 403 7.73 14.57 2.32
N ASP A 404 7.94 14.54 3.63
CA ASP A 404 9.12 14.03 4.33
C ASP A 404 8.74 13.75 5.80
N ALA A 405 9.67 13.25 6.61
CA ALA A 405 9.41 12.90 8.02
C ALA A 405 8.88 14.07 8.88
N ARG A 406 9.08 15.34 8.49
CA ARG A 406 8.55 16.53 9.21
C ARG A 406 7.12 16.88 8.80
N HIS A 407 6.55 16.13 7.86
CA HIS A 407 5.19 16.29 7.36
C HIS A 407 4.24 15.20 7.89
N VAL A 408 4.71 14.45 8.89
CA VAL A 408 3.94 13.41 9.57
C VAL A 408 3.48 13.96 10.92
N TYR A 409 2.17 13.92 11.15
CA TYR A 409 1.54 14.46 12.34
C TYR A 409 0.63 13.41 12.98
N THR A 410 0.40 13.57 14.27
CA THR A 410 -0.62 12.86 15.04
C THR A 410 -1.53 13.86 15.72
N GLN A 411 -2.58 13.40 16.41
CA GLN A 411 -3.43 14.28 17.21
C GLN A 411 -2.65 15.08 18.27
N LYS A 412 -1.46 14.60 18.69
CA LYS A 412 -0.63 15.22 19.72
C LYS A 412 0.08 16.49 19.23
N ASN A 413 0.52 16.52 17.97
CA ASN A 413 1.29 17.64 17.41
C ASN A 413 0.58 18.36 16.25
N PHE A 414 -0.69 18.02 15.96
CA PHE A 414 -1.45 18.60 14.86
C PHE A 414 -1.60 20.13 14.91
N GLU A 415 -1.54 20.74 16.11
CA GLU A 415 -1.55 22.20 16.24
C GLU A 415 -0.35 22.88 15.56
N GLU A 416 0.78 22.18 15.43
CA GLU A 416 1.94 22.67 14.68
C GLU A 416 1.62 22.78 13.18
N LEU A 417 0.93 21.77 12.63
CA LEU A 417 0.46 21.81 11.24
C LEU A 417 -0.54 22.96 11.00
N ILE A 418 -1.49 23.15 11.92
CA ILE A 418 -2.43 24.28 11.86
C ILE A 418 -1.67 25.60 11.79
N ASN A 419 -0.67 25.79 12.65
CA ASN A 419 0.14 27.01 12.65
C ASN A 419 0.94 27.19 11.36
N LEU A 420 1.53 26.11 10.83
CA LEU A 420 2.28 26.14 9.57
C LEU A 420 1.39 26.54 8.39
N VAL A 421 0.21 25.95 8.24
CA VAL A 421 -0.72 26.27 7.16
C VAL A 421 -1.30 27.68 7.32
N ARG A 422 -1.59 28.11 8.56
CA ARG A 422 -2.07 29.47 8.88
C ARG A 422 -1.04 30.54 8.53
N GLN A 423 0.23 30.34 8.88
CA GLN A 423 1.30 31.31 8.57
C GLN A 423 1.40 31.62 7.07
N ARG A 424 1.07 30.66 6.20
CA ARG A 424 1.01 30.90 4.75
C ARG A 424 -0.12 31.84 4.35
N ASN A 425 -1.29 31.68 4.96
CA ASN A 425 -2.44 32.56 4.73
C ASN A 425 -2.25 33.95 5.34
N ALA A 426 -1.41 34.09 6.39
CA ALA A 426 -1.20 35.36 7.09
C ALA A 426 -0.72 36.50 6.19
N LYS A 427 -0.06 36.20 5.07
CA LYS A 427 0.35 37.20 4.06
C LYS A 427 -0.85 37.89 3.35
N CYS A 428 -2.05 37.34 3.48
CA CYS A 428 -3.29 37.83 2.86
C CYS A 428 -4.44 38.07 3.85
N MET A 429 -4.17 37.94 5.14
CA MET A 429 -5.02 38.42 6.21
C MET A 429 -4.65 39.87 6.49
#